data_AF-A0A960VEL0-F1
#
_entry.id   AF-A0A960VEL0-F1
#
_cell.length_a   1.000
_cell.length_b   1.000
_cell.length_c   1.000
_cell.angle_alpha   90.00
_cell.angle_beta   90.00
_cell.angle_gamma   90.00
#
_symmetry.space_group_name_H-M   'P 1'
#
loop_
_entity.id
_entity.type
_entity.pdbx_description
1 polymer ?
#
loop_
_entity_poly.entity_id
_entity_poly.type
_entity_poly.pdbx_seq_one_letter_code
_entity_poly.pdbx_strand_id
1 'polypeptide(L)'
;MERSLFSEIKDERLLLSQYTDALRSLLVTQLNNTLDRQLVRKEVERLAKFGLWELSEIAHALLACNCQLLGLKYPHLQIYQLPSGAVPLFERLSFVWGKLPYPRYHAELGALLVLLAQKGGDEAYLEIARKMGEWQLGMLDHRGLPICGCWYQEEGHSYQDLLLANYFLFNTLSFASVAKPLMDRLEQLPKSDSLLAKLAFNSIKNQKIFVLSEPREVIFETPHFIRRYTKQSTLIGFGSGCKSIMGLFLHQEGGVVGFGPSHLPLGDFSRFGIESDPQTMKKGGFNCECVMEGDELKCHFVARLAGAKRRPSGHSEFISEGFSGIWVEGTHRIRGDEFTISCQFNGVAPLNQLRFLFFARGKGISVSRLHHLKPCSLDRYVGPSTDVIIELEKSEMSLTALCGSKCMEIIPLSDDETFFSATFLIAYTLEGAYHTWTLAINEGEYHS
;
A
#
# COMPACT_ATOMS: atom_id res chain seq x y z
N MET A 1 34.20 -22.02 -17.78
CA MET A 1 33.65 -22.88 -16.72
C MET A 1 33.25 -21.98 -15.55
N GLU A 2 32.15 -21.25 -15.72
CA GLU A 2 31.54 -20.35 -14.71
C GLU A 2 30.02 -20.48 -14.89
N ARG A 3 29.47 -21.60 -14.42
CA ARG A 3 28.04 -21.82 -14.18
C ARG A 3 27.95 -22.28 -12.73
N SER A 4 27.83 -21.39 -11.76
CA SER A 4 27.43 -21.77 -10.39
C SER A 4 27.24 -20.52 -9.51
N LEU A 5 26.05 -19.92 -9.64
CA LEU A 5 25.35 -19.18 -8.59
C LEU A 5 23.88 -19.03 -9.01
N PHE A 6 23.63 -19.00 -10.32
CA PHE A 6 22.29 -18.86 -10.91
C PHE A 6 21.85 -20.04 -11.81
N SER A 7 22.70 -21.05 -12.04
CA SER A 7 22.39 -22.17 -12.95
C SER A 7 21.50 -23.26 -12.35
N GLU A 8 21.24 -23.23 -11.05
CA GLU A 8 20.38 -24.19 -10.35
C GLU A 8 19.03 -23.62 -9.91
N ILE A 9 18.82 -22.31 -10.09
CA ILE A 9 17.60 -21.63 -9.66
C ILE A 9 16.54 -21.81 -10.75
N LYS A 10 15.65 -22.79 -10.56
CA LYS A 10 14.45 -23.00 -11.41
C LYS A 10 13.38 -21.92 -11.23
N ASP A 11 13.59 -21.00 -10.30
CA ASP A 11 12.64 -19.96 -9.94
C ASP A 11 13.15 -18.55 -10.31
N GLU A 12 12.63 -18.00 -11.41
CA GLU A 12 12.91 -16.63 -11.87
C GLU A 12 12.64 -15.56 -10.78
N ARG A 13 11.82 -15.88 -9.77
CA ARG A 13 11.45 -15.01 -8.64
C ARG A 13 12.62 -14.77 -7.71
N LEU A 14 13.19 -15.87 -7.20
CA LEU A 14 14.35 -15.84 -6.32
C LEU A 14 15.54 -15.21 -7.06
N LEU A 15 15.62 -15.46 -8.36
CA LEU A 15 16.66 -14.92 -9.21
C LEU A 15 16.60 -13.39 -9.34
N LEU A 16 15.43 -12.79 -9.62
CA LEU A 16 15.28 -11.33 -9.71
C LEU A 16 15.49 -10.65 -8.36
N SER A 17 14.98 -11.25 -7.28
CA SER A 17 15.14 -10.73 -5.92
C SER A 17 16.63 -10.69 -5.52
N GLN A 18 17.34 -11.81 -5.66
CA GLN A 18 18.80 -11.88 -5.44
C GLN A 18 19.59 -10.93 -6.34
N TYR A 19 19.18 -10.79 -7.60
CA TYR A 19 19.79 -9.85 -8.54
C TYR A 19 19.65 -8.39 -8.07
N THR A 20 18.45 -8.03 -7.61
CA THR A 20 18.15 -6.68 -7.11
C THR A 20 18.94 -6.39 -5.83
N ASP A 21 19.02 -7.35 -4.91
CA ASP A 21 19.83 -7.23 -3.70
C ASP A 21 21.33 -7.12 -3.98
N ALA A 22 21.84 -7.84 -4.98
CA ALA A 22 23.21 -7.69 -5.43
C ALA A 22 23.49 -6.26 -5.93
N LEU A 23 22.59 -5.69 -6.74
CA LEU A 23 22.72 -4.31 -7.21
C LEU A 23 22.62 -3.29 -6.06
N ARG A 24 21.72 -3.50 -5.09
CA ARG A 24 21.64 -2.66 -3.87
C ARG A 24 22.95 -2.72 -3.09
N SER A 25 23.51 -3.91 -2.88
CA SER A 25 24.75 -4.11 -2.15
C SER A 25 25.93 -3.38 -2.82
N LEU A 26 26.04 -3.48 -4.15
CA LEU A 26 27.04 -2.74 -4.91
C LEU A 26 26.84 -1.23 -4.77
N LEU A 27 25.60 -0.73 -4.83
CA LEU A 27 25.31 0.70 -4.69
C LEU A 27 25.71 1.22 -3.30
N VAL A 28 25.32 0.52 -2.23
CA VAL A 28 25.71 0.84 -0.85
C VAL A 28 27.24 0.89 -0.72
N THR A 29 27.90 -0.11 -1.27
CA THR A 29 29.36 -0.23 -1.24
C THR A 29 30.04 0.96 -1.91
N GLN A 30 29.54 1.38 -3.07
CA GLN A 30 30.03 2.54 -3.80
C GLN A 30 29.80 3.84 -3.04
N LEU A 31 28.60 4.04 -2.49
CA LEU A 31 28.28 5.23 -1.70
C LEU A 31 29.15 5.33 -0.43
N ASN A 32 29.53 4.19 0.14
CA ASN A 32 30.40 4.12 1.31
C ASN A 32 31.91 4.18 0.97
N ASN A 33 32.31 4.14 -0.30
CA ASN A 33 33.71 3.98 -0.72
C ASN A 33 34.43 2.79 -0.03
N THR A 34 33.74 1.65 0.11
CA THR A 34 34.23 0.52 0.94
C THR A 34 34.88 -0.64 0.17
N LEU A 35 34.76 -0.69 -1.16
CA LEU A 35 35.45 -1.67 -2.01
C LEU A 35 36.36 -1.02 -3.05
N ASP A 36 37.26 -1.84 -3.59
CA ASP A 36 37.97 -1.56 -4.83
C ASP A 36 36.99 -1.29 -5.98
N ARG A 37 37.10 -0.09 -6.54
CA ARG A 37 36.29 0.40 -7.66
C ARG A 37 36.40 -0.48 -8.91
N GLN A 38 37.55 -1.13 -9.14
CA GLN A 38 37.71 -2.07 -10.26
C GLN A 38 36.89 -3.35 -10.07
N LEU A 39 36.86 -3.88 -8.85
CA LEU A 39 36.08 -5.07 -8.53
C LEU A 39 34.58 -4.78 -8.69
N VAL A 40 34.11 -3.65 -8.14
CA VAL A 40 32.72 -3.22 -8.30
C VAL A 40 32.36 -3.05 -9.77
N ARG A 41 33.24 -2.42 -10.57
CA ARG A 41 33.04 -2.25 -12.00
C ARG A 41 32.85 -3.58 -12.72
N LYS A 42 33.71 -4.57 -12.45
CA LYS A 42 33.61 -5.91 -13.05
C LYS A 42 32.27 -6.56 -12.74
N GLU A 43 31.80 -6.44 -11.49
CA GLU A 43 30.52 -7.02 -11.08
C GLU A 43 29.30 -6.31 -11.70
N VAL A 44 29.31 -4.98 -11.78
CA VAL A 44 28.26 -4.21 -12.46
C VAL A 44 28.19 -4.60 -13.94
N GLU A 45 29.33 -4.68 -14.63
CA GLU A 45 29.38 -5.11 -16.03
C GLU A 45 28.90 -6.56 -16.21
N ARG A 46 29.18 -7.45 -15.24
CA ARG A 46 28.67 -8.83 -15.24
C ARG A 46 27.16 -8.87 -15.08
N LEU A 47 26.61 -8.13 -14.11
CA LEU A 47 25.16 -8.07 -13.86
C LEU A 47 24.40 -7.41 -15.01
N ALA A 48 24.98 -6.39 -15.66
CA ALA A 48 24.39 -5.75 -16.84
C ALA A 48 24.20 -6.75 -18.00
N LYS A 49 25.18 -7.63 -18.23
CA LYS A 49 25.13 -8.67 -19.28
C LYS A 49 24.05 -9.74 -19.03
N PHE A 50 23.61 -9.90 -17.78
CA PHE A 50 22.61 -10.90 -17.43
C PHE A 50 21.18 -10.50 -17.84
N GLY A 51 20.93 -9.20 -18.06
CA GLY A 51 19.68 -8.69 -18.64
C GLY A 51 18.47 -8.60 -17.69
N LEU A 52 18.55 -9.15 -16.46
CA LEU A 52 17.40 -9.14 -15.53
C LEU A 52 16.94 -7.75 -15.10
N TRP A 53 17.81 -6.74 -15.21
CA TRP A 53 17.46 -5.34 -14.95
C TRP A 53 16.34 -4.84 -15.88
N GLU A 54 16.12 -5.46 -17.05
CA GLU A 54 15.03 -5.09 -17.96
C GLU A 54 13.65 -5.46 -17.41
N LEU A 55 13.58 -6.37 -16.45
CA LEU A 55 12.34 -6.92 -15.93
C LEU A 55 11.68 -6.04 -14.86
N SER A 56 12.42 -5.09 -14.27
CA SER A 56 11.94 -4.23 -13.18
C SER A 56 12.57 -2.83 -13.25
N GLU A 57 11.75 -1.80 -13.08
CA GLU A 57 12.18 -0.41 -13.05
C GLU A 57 13.14 -0.15 -11.88
N ILE A 58 12.97 -0.84 -10.74
CA ILE A 58 13.89 -0.74 -9.60
C ILE A 58 15.25 -1.36 -9.94
N ALA A 59 15.27 -2.57 -10.50
CA ALA A 59 16.51 -3.23 -10.89
C ALA A 59 17.24 -2.40 -11.97
N HIS A 60 16.51 -1.83 -12.92
CA HIS A 60 17.05 -0.89 -13.90
C HIS A 60 17.64 0.35 -13.23
N ALA A 61 16.87 1.03 -12.37
CA ALA A 61 17.33 2.23 -11.67
C ALA A 61 18.58 1.97 -10.82
N LEU A 62 18.63 0.85 -10.11
CA LEU A 62 19.80 0.42 -9.35
C LEU A 62 21.02 0.20 -10.24
N LEU A 63 20.84 -0.47 -11.39
CA LEU A 63 21.93 -0.66 -12.35
C LEU A 63 22.42 0.69 -12.90
N ALA A 64 21.49 1.58 -13.28
CA ALA A 64 21.80 2.91 -13.76
C ALA A 64 22.59 3.73 -12.73
N CYS A 65 22.16 3.75 -11.46
CA CYS A 65 22.87 4.41 -10.37
C CYS A 65 24.29 3.85 -10.20
N ASN A 66 24.44 2.52 -10.21
CA ASN A 66 25.74 1.87 -10.11
C ASN A 66 26.66 2.24 -11.28
N CYS A 67 26.17 2.19 -12.52
CA CYS A 67 26.92 2.55 -13.71
C CYS A 67 27.35 4.03 -13.68
N GLN A 68 26.45 4.92 -13.27
CA GLN A 68 26.70 6.35 -13.20
C GLN A 68 27.81 6.70 -12.21
N LEU A 69 27.82 6.09 -11.02
CA LEU A 69 28.90 6.26 -10.03
C LEU A 69 30.27 5.76 -10.55
N LEU A 70 30.26 4.80 -11.48
CA LEU A 70 31.46 4.27 -12.14
C LEU A 70 31.85 5.02 -13.42
N GLY A 71 31.04 5.98 -13.89
CA GLY A 71 31.24 6.62 -15.19
C GLY A 71 31.04 5.68 -16.38
N LEU A 72 30.24 4.62 -16.20
CA LEU A 72 29.84 3.70 -17.25
C LEU A 72 28.63 4.23 -18.02
N LYS A 73 28.54 3.86 -19.30
CA LYS A 73 27.29 4.01 -20.05
C LYS A 73 26.24 3.09 -19.46
N TYR A 74 25.02 3.60 -19.29
CA TYR A 74 23.87 2.81 -18.86
C TYR A 74 22.71 3.02 -19.84
N PRO A 75 21.83 2.02 -19.99
CA PRO A 75 20.62 2.16 -20.78
C PRO A 75 19.73 3.24 -20.16
N HIS A 76 19.14 4.11 -21.00
CA HIS A 76 18.22 5.13 -20.51
C HIS A 76 16.95 4.48 -19.93
N LEU A 77 16.63 4.82 -18.70
CA LEU A 77 15.44 4.34 -18.02
C LEU A 77 14.25 5.18 -18.46
N GLN A 78 13.42 4.63 -19.36
CA GLN A 78 12.11 5.20 -19.66
C GLN A 78 11.13 4.80 -18.55
N ILE A 79 10.49 5.80 -17.96
CA ILE A 79 9.47 5.67 -16.91
C ILE A 79 8.13 6.15 -17.47
N TYR A 80 7.13 5.28 -17.40
CA TYR A 80 5.74 5.67 -17.59
C TYR A 80 5.14 6.10 -16.25
N GLN A 81 4.57 7.31 -16.22
CA GLN A 81 3.92 7.86 -15.02
C GLN A 81 2.46 8.17 -15.34
N LEU A 82 1.57 7.72 -14.47
CA LEU A 82 0.14 8.02 -14.54
C LEU A 82 -0.11 9.48 -14.14
N PRO A 83 -1.24 10.08 -14.55
CA PRO A 83 -1.62 11.44 -14.12
C PRO A 83 -1.67 11.61 -12.60
N SER A 84 -1.90 10.53 -11.85
CA SER A 84 -1.87 10.49 -10.39
C SER A 84 -0.48 10.63 -9.76
N GLY A 85 0.59 10.61 -10.55
CA GLY A 85 1.98 10.54 -10.06
C GLY A 85 2.46 9.12 -9.75
N ALA A 86 1.55 8.14 -9.74
CA ALA A 86 1.90 6.72 -9.61
C ALA A 86 2.73 6.25 -10.82
N VAL A 87 3.73 5.43 -10.56
CA VAL A 87 4.52 4.74 -11.58
C VAL A 87 4.18 3.26 -11.48
N PRO A 88 3.54 2.68 -12.50
CA PRO A 88 3.33 1.24 -12.56
C PRO A 88 4.69 0.54 -12.54
N LEU A 89 4.86 -0.39 -11.61
CA LEU A 89 6.04 -1.24 -11.56
C LEU A 89 5.80 -2.45 -12.47
N PHE A 90 6.85 -2.90 -13.14
CA PHE A 90 6.92 -4.05 -14.04
C PHE A 90 6.16 -3.91 -15.36
N GLU A 91 6.06 -2.68 -15.90
CA GLU A 91 5.37 -2.43 -17.17
C GLU A 91 5.99 -3.24 -18.33
N ARG A 92 7.32 -3.39 -18.29
CA ARG A 92 8.15 -4.04 -19.33
C ARG A 92 7.90 -5.54 -19.48
N LEU A 93 7.38 -6.19 -18.44
CA LEU A 93 7.05 -7.61 -18.45
C LEU A 93 5.68 -7.90 -19.09
N SER A 94 5.05 -6.91 -19.73
CA SER A 94 3.67 -7.03 -20.20
C SER A 94 2.71 -7.46 -19.09
N PHE A 95 3.03 -7.13 -17.83
CA PHE A 95 2.07 -7.29 -16.74
C PHE A 95 0.91 -6.37 -17.05
N VAL A 96 -0.19 -6.99 -17.47
CA VAL A 96 -1.39 -6.34 -18.01
C VAL A 96 -2.05 -5.39 -16.99
N TRP A 97 -1.53 -5.31 -15.78
CA TRP A 97 -2.28 -4.93 -14.62
C TRP A 97 -2.21 -3.42 -14.34
N GLY A 98 -1.11 -2.71 -14.66
CA GLY A 98 -1.05 -1.25 -14.51
C GLY A 98 -1.48 -0.75 -13.12
N LYS A 99 -1.40 -1.60 -12.09
CA LYS A 99 -2.08 -1.41 -10.80
C LYS A 99 -1.36 -0.36 -9.96
N LEU A 100 -2.05 0.10 -8.91
CA LEU A 100 -1.44 0.89 -7.84
C LEU A 100 -0.14 0.20 -7.37
N PRO A 101 1.01 0.89 -7.42
CA PRO A 101 2.26 0.29 -7.01
C PRO A 101 2.28 0.13 -5.49
N TYR A 102 2.93 -0.93 -5.00
CA TYR A 102 3.16 -1.06 -3.57
C TYR A 102 4.03 0.12 -3.07
N PRO A 103 3.60 0.88 -2.03
CA PRO A 103 4.28 2.09 -1.63
C PRO A 103 5.78 1.95 -1.33
N ARG A 104 6.24 0.84 -0.74
CA ARG A 104 7.66 0.64 -0.46
C ARG A 104 8.51 0.73 -1.74
N TYR A 105 8.13 -0.06 -2.74
CA TYR A 105 8.86 -0.16 -4.00
C TYR A 105 8.77 1.13 -4.83
N HIS A 106 7.60 1.77 -4.79
CA HIS A 106 7.41 3.07 -5.42
C HIS A 106 8.29 4.15 -4.78
N ALA A 107 8.38 4.19 -3.45
CA ALA A 107 9.24 5.14 -2.75
C ALA A 107 10.73 4.90 -3.01
N GLU A 108 11.17 3.63 -3.02
CA GLU A 108 12.55 3.28 -3.36
C GLU A 108 12.90 3.73 -4.78
N LEU A 109 12.04 3.46 -5.77
CA LEU A 109 12.26 3.90 -7.15
C LEU A 109 12.37 5.43 -7.23
N GLY A 110 11.45 6.16 -6.59
CA GLY A 110 11.48 7.62 -6.60
C GLY A 110 12.79 8.17 -6.04
N ALA A 111 13.29 7.62 -4.93
CA ALA A 111 14.57 8.01 -4.34
C ALA A 111 15.75 7.73 -5.28
N LEU A 112 15.75 6.58 -5.97
CA LEU A 112 16.78 6.25 -6.97
C LEU A 112 16.74 7.21 -8.16
N LEU A 113 15.56 7.61 -8.63
CA LEU A 113 15.42 8.62 -9.70
C LEU A 113 15.99 9.98 -9.28
N VAL A 114 15.81 10.40 -8.03
CA VAL A 114 16.45 11.61 -7.50
C VAL A 114 17.98 11.48 -7.55
N LEU A 115 18.54 10.33 -7.17
CA LEU A 115 19.98 10.11 -7.25
C LEU A 115 20.50 10.17 -8.69
N LEU A 116 19.78 9.57 -9.64
CA LEU A 116 20.11 9.64 -11.07
C LEU A 116 20.10 11.10 -11.56
N ALA A 117 19.05 11.86 -11.22
CA ALA A 117 18.92 13.27 -11.59
C ALA A 117 20.07 14.11 -11.05
N GLN A 118 20.37 14.00 -9.74
CA GLN A 118 21.40 14.80 -9.07
C GLN A 118 22.81 14.55 -9.63
N LYS A 119 23.12 13.30 -10.00
CA LYS A 119 24.44 12.93 -10.51
C LYS A 119 24.55 13.07 -12.03
N GLY A 120 23.43 13.13 -12.74
CA GLY A 120 23.37 12.95 -14.20
C GLY A 120 22.91 14.20 -14.93
N GLY A 121 22.29 15.14 -14.21
CA GLY A 121 21.74 16.37 -14.76
C GLY A 121 20.43 16.18 -15.52
N ASP A 122 19.76 15.03 -15.38
CA ASP A 122 18.47 14.77 -16.03
C ASP A 122 17.31 15.21 -15.13
N GLU A 123 16.88 16.46 -15.32
CA GLU A 123 15.76 17.08 -14.59
C GLU A 123 14.43 16.34 -14.81
N ALA A 124 14.29 15.54 -15.87
CA ALA A 124 13.05 14.78 -16.11
C ALA A 124 12.83 13.74 -15.00
N TYR A 125 13.90 13.09 -14.53
CA TYR A 125 13.81 12.15 -13.41
C TYR A 125 13.42 12.82 -12.10
N LEU A 126 13.87 14.07 -11.87
CA LEU A 126 13.50 14.81 -10.67
C LEU A 126 12.01 15.16 -10.67
N GLU A 127 11.46 15.60 -11.81
CA GLU A 127 10.02 15.91 -11.91
C GLU A 127 9.14 14.66 -11.74
N ILE A 128 9.57 13.52 -12.29
CA ILE A 128 8.88 12.23 -12.08
C ILE A 128 8.91 11.87 -10.58
N ALA A 129 10.08 11.92 -9.96
CA ALA A 129 10.25 11.61 -8.54
C ALA A 129 9.43 12.54 -7.63
N ARG A 130 9.32 13.83 -7.98
CA ARG A 130 8.51 14.81 -7.24
C ARG A 130 7.04 14.40 -7.21
N LYS A 131 6.47 14.05 -8.38
CA LYS A 131 5.09 13.54 -8.50
C LYS A 131 4.89 12.20 -7.79
N MET A 132 5.92 11.34 -7.78
CA MET A 132 5.91 10.12 -6.97
C MET A 132 5.87 10.43 -5.47
N GLY A 133 6.62 11.45 -5.03
CA GLY A 133 6.58 11.97 -3.65
C GLY A 133 5.19 12.48 -3.28
N GLU A 134 4.54 13.25 -4.14
CA GLU A 134 3.16 13.71 -3.93
C GLU A 134 2.18 12.55 -3.79
N TRP A 135 2.31 11.53 -4.66
CA TRP A 135 1.52 10.30 -4.54
C TRP A 135 1.77 9.58 -3.21
N GLN A 136 3.02 9.49 -2.76
CA GLN A 136 3.39 8.87 -1.48
C GLN A 136 2.88 9.63 -0.27
N LEU A 137 2.83 10.96 -0.32
CA LEU A 137 2.17 11.75 0.72
C LEU A 137 0.70 11.37 0.86
N GLY A 138 0.07 10.96 -0.24
CA GLY A 138 -1.26 10.35 -0.32
C GLY A 138 -1.42 9.06 0.48
N MET A 139 -0.33 8.36 0.76
CA MET A 139 -0.31 7.05 1.43
C MET A 139 0.13 7.10 2.90
N LEU A 140 0.28 8.30 3.46
CA LEU A 140 0.56 8.52 4.88
C LEU A 140 -0.74 8.73 5.68
N ASP A 141 -0.73 8.38 6.95
CA ASP A 141 -1.78 8.70 7.91
C ASP A 141 -1.64 10.13 8.46
N HIS A 142 -2.53 10.51 9.38
CA HIS A 142 -2.58 11.80 10.05
C HIS A 142 -1.45 12.09 11.02
N ARG A 143 -0.58 11.11 11.23
CA ARG A 143 0.65 11.24 12.01
C ARG A 143 1.87 11.32 11.10
N GLY A 144 1.66 11.32 9.77
CA GLY A 144 2.74 11.28 8.79
C GLY A 144 3.42 9.92 8.69
N LEU A 145 2.76 8.85 9.16
CA LEU A 145 3.29 7.49 9.11
C LEU A 145 2.71 6.73 7.91
N PRO A 146 3.48 5.82 7.27
CA PRO A 146 2.97 5.04 6.16
C PRO A 146 1.83 4.14 6.63
N ILE A 147 0.78 4.11 5.82
CA ILE A 147 -0.31 3.17 6.03
C ILE A 147 0.17 1.79 5.56
N CYS A 148 -0.02 0.79 6.43
CA CYS A 148 0.25 -0.61 6.15
C CYS A 148 -1.06 -1.41 6.15
N GLY A 149 -1.02 -2.59 5.58
CA GLY A 149 -2.20 -3.42 5.41
C GLY A 149 -3.17 -2.87 4.38
N CYS A 150 -2.68 -2.25 3.31
CA CYS A 150 -3.53 -1.84 2.19
C CYS A 150 -3.49 -2.85 1.04
N TRP A 151 -2.39 -3.62 0.93
CA TRP A 151 -2.19 -4.60 -0.14
C TRP A 151 -1.90 -5.99 0.41
N TYR A 152 -2.48 -7.02 -0.22
CA TYR A 152 -2.09 -8.41 0.05
C TYR A 152 -0.57 -8.66 -0.16
N GLN A 153 0.04 -7.90 -1.07
CA GLN A 153 1.49 -7.96 -1.35
C GLN A 153 2.36 -7.56 -0.16
N GLU A 154 1.79 -6.99 0.89
CA GLU A 154 2.50 -6.70 2.14
C GLU A 154 2.86 -7.94 2.95
N GLU A 155 2.28 -9.09 2.63
CA GLU A 155 2.63 -10.36 3.28
C GLU A 155 4.14 -10.64 3.10
N GLY A 156 4.87 -10.69 4.22
CA GLY A 156 6.33 -10.89 4.24
C GLY A 156 7.16 -9.62 4.05
N HIS A 157 6.55 -8.43 3.97
CA HIS A 157 7.27 -7.17 3.99
C HIS A 157 7.33 -6.56 5.39
N SER A 158 8.49 -6.01 5.75
CA SER A 158 8.69 -5.33 7.03
C SER A 158 8.13 -3.91 6.98
N TYR A 159 7.35 -3.54 8.00
CA TYR A 159 6.92 -2.16 8.21
C TYR A 159 8.11 -1.20 8.29
N GLN A 160 9.22 -1.65 8.89
CA GLN A 160 10.44 -0.87 8.98
C GLN A 160 11.04 -0.56 7.60
N ASP A 161 10.98 -1.51 6.65
CA ASP A 161 11.45 -1.28 5.29
C ASP A 161 10.56 -0.29 4.53
N LEU A 162 9.24 -0.29 4.78
CA LEU A 162 8.33 0.72 4.25
C LEU A 162 8.64 2.11 4.81
N LEU A 163 8.91 2.21 6.12
CA LEU A 163 9.37 3.45 6.76
C LEU A 163 10.69 3.93 6.16
N LEU A 164 11.67 3.04 6.00
CA LEU A 164 12.97 3.36 5.41
C LEU A 164 12.85 3.83 3.96
N ALA A 165 12.00 3.18 3.15
CA ALA A 165 11.77 3.60 1.77
C ALA A 165 11.15 5.00 1.70
N ASN A 166 10.13 5.27 2.51
CA ASN A 166 9.50 6.59 2.59
C ASN A 166 10.48 7.65 3.10
N TYR A 167 11.23 7.33 4.16
CA TYR A 167 12.27 8.22 4.67
C TYR A 167 13.31 8.50 3.59
N PHE A 168 13.78 7.48 2.86
CA PHE A 168 14.74 7.67 1.77
C PHE A 168 14.20 8.60 0.68
N LEU A 169 12.95 8.42 0.25
CA LEU A 169 12.31 9.30 -0.73
C LEU A 169 12.15 10.73 -0.22
N PHE A 170 11.49 10.90 0.93
CA PHE A 170 11.18 12.23 1.44
C PHE A 170 12.41 12.97 1.90
N ASN A 171 13.41 12.27 2.42
CA ASN A 171 14.72 12.86 2.64
C ASN A 171 15.33 13.30 1.31
N THR A 172 15.44 12.44 0.30
CA THR A 172 16.04 12.80 -1.01
C THR A 172 15.34 13.94 -1.75
N LEU A 173 14.01 14.06 -1.61
CA LEU A 173 13.22 15.20 -2.09
C LEU A 173 13.22 16.41 -1.13
N SER A 174 13.85 16.28 0.03
CA SER A 174 13.95 17.28 1.10
C SER A 174 12.62 17.76 1.70
N PHE A 175 11.67 16.84 1.87
CA PHE A 175 10.41 17.06 2.56
C PHE A 175 10.59 16.90 4.08
N ALA A 176 11.28 17.86 4.70
CA ALA A 176 11.72 17.76 6.10
C ALA A 176 10.58 17.56 7.11
N SER A 177 9.42 18.20 6.90
CA SER A 177 8.26 18.08 7.79
C SER A 177 7.68 16.66 7.82
N VAL A 178 7.88 15.88 6.75
CA VAL A 178 7.40 14.50 6.62
C VAL A 178 8.51 13.51 6.98
N ALA A 179 9.76 13.80 6.62
CA ALA A 179 10.89 12.96 6.96
C ALA A 179 11.12 12.85 8.48
N LYS A 180 10.80 13.90 9.24
CA LYS A 180 10.99 13.91 10.70
C LYS A 180 10.13 12.88 11.45
N PRO A 181 8.78 12.84 11.31
CA PRO A 181 7.96 11.80 11.95
C PRO A 181 8.42 10.37 11.60
N LEU A 182 8.86 10.15 10.36
CA LEU A 182 9.39 8.86 9.92
C LEU A 182 10.69 8.51 10.64
N MET A 183 11.59 9.47 10.78
CA MET A 183 12.84 9.29 11.52
C MET A 183 12.58 9.03 13.01
N ASP A 184 11.72 9.83 13.64
CA ASP A 184 11.33 9.67 15.06
C ASP A 184 10.78 8.26 15.31
N ARG A 185 10.02 7.69 14.36
CA ARG A 185 9.51 6.32 14.43
C ARG A 185 10.60 5.28 14.18
N LEU A 186 11.50 5.50 13.23
CA LEU A 186 12.62 4.59 12.94
C LEU A 186 13.57 4.45 14.13
N GLU A 187 13.78 5.51 14.91
CA GLU A 187 14.62 5.49 16.12
C GLU A 187 14.04 4.65 17.26
N GLN A 188 12.72 4.43 17.27
CA GLN A 188 12.04 3.58 18.25
C GLN A 188 12.10 2.09 17.89
N LEU A 189 12.40 1.77 16.62
CA LEU A 189 12.47 0.39 16.15
C LEU A 189 13.88 -0.19 16.33
N PRO A 190 14.03 -1.52 16.44
CA PRO A 190 15.33 -2.16 16.41
C PRO A 190 16.12 -1.75 15.17
N LYS A 191 17.45 -1.62 15.28
CA LYS A 191 18.27 -1.26 14.12
C LYS A 191 18.11 -2.29 13.01
N SER A 192 17.80 -1.81 11.80
CA SER A 192 17.72 -2.66 10.61
C SER A 192 19.10 -2.85 9.98
N ASP A 193 19.44 -4.10 9.69
CA ASP A 193 20.60 -4.44 8.86
C ASP A 193 20.28 -4.42 7.34
N SER A 194 19.07 -4.03 6.96
CA SER A 194 18.63 -4.05 5.56
C SER A 194 19.50 -3.14 4.68
N LEU A 195 19.74 -3.59 3.43
CA LEU A 195 20.50 -2.79 2.46
C LEU A 195 19.81 -1.44 2.18
N LEU A 196 18.48 -1.42 2.23
CA LEU A 196 17.69 -0.20 2.10
C LEU A 196 17.97 0.78 3.24
N ALA A 197 18.11 0.31 4.48
CA ALA A 197 18.53 1.16 5.60
C ALA A 197 19.87 1.85 5.31
N LYS A 198 20.86 1.06 4.86
CA LYS A 198 22.20 1.58 4.51
C LYS A 198 22.13 2.62 3.38
N LEU A 199 21.31 2.39 2.35
CA LEU A 199 21.09 3.36 1.28
C LEU A 199 20.46 4.66 1.81
N ALA A 200 19.38 4.53 2.59
CA ALA A 200 18.62 5.65 3.11
C ALA A 200 19.50 6.60 3.93
N PHE A 201 20.27 6.07 4.88
CA PHE A 201 21.13 6.88 5.75
C PHE A 201 22.37 7.46 5.05
N ASN A 202 22.88 6.81 4.01
CA ASN A 202 24.01 7.34 3.24
C ASN A 202 23.64 8.49 2.31
N SER A 203 22.37 8.60 1.93
CA SER A 203 21.87 9.63 1.01
C SER A 203 21.86 11.07 1.59
N ILE A 204 22.17 11.22 2.88
CA ILE A 204 22.05 12.47 3.66
C ILE A 204 23.09 13.55 3.27
N LYS A 205 24.07 13.25 2.41
CA LYS A 205 25.09 14.23 2.01
C LYS A 205 24.74 14.90 0.66
N ASN A 206 24.27 16.14 0.75
CA ASN A 206 24.03 17.13 -0.32
C ASN A 206 22.63 17.12 -0.94
N GLN A 207 21.68 17.86 -0.36
CA GLN A 207 20.35 18.01 -0.96
C GLN A 207 19.90 19.48 -0.97
N LYS A 208 19.26 19.87 -2.08
CA LYS A 208 18.53 21.13 -2.23
C LYS A 208 17.15 20.96 -1.62
N ILE A 209 16.74 21.91 -0.80
CA ILE A 209 15.47 21.88 -0.08
C ILE A 209 14.31 22.21 -1.03
N PHE A 210 13.37 21.28 -1.21
CA PHE A 210 12.05 21.59 -1.76
C PHE A 210 11.07 21.79 -0.60
N VAL A 211 10.58 23.02 -0.44
CA VAL A 211 9.57 23.32 0.56
C VAL A 211 8.20 23.10 -0.08
N LEU A 212 7.57 21.96 0.20
CA LEU A 212 6.13 21.82 0.03
C LEU A 212 5.43 22.32 1.29
N SER A 213 4.35 23.07 1.08
CA SER A 213 3.43 23.45 2.14
C SER A 213 2.81 22.20 2.77
N GLU A 214 2.75 22.14 4.10
CA GLU A 214 2.03 21.10 4.83
C GLU A 214 0.60 20.96 4.27
N PRO A 215 0.10 19.73 4.07
CA PRO A 215 -1.27 19.55 3.65
C PRO A 215 -2.20 20.12 4.72
N ARG A 216 -3.03 21.09 4.33
CA ARG A 216 -4.25 21.48 5.08
C ARG A 216 -5.24 20.30 5.04
N GLU A 217 -6.48 20.46 5.47
CA GLU A 217 -7.48 19.46 5.11
C GLU A 217 -7.50 19.35 3.57
N VAL A 218 -6.98 18.24 3.04
CA VAL A 218 -6.86 18.02 1.60
C VAL A 218 -7.70 16.81 1.27
N ILE A 219 -8.65 17.03 0.39
CA ILE A 219 -9.25 15.96 -0.39
C ILE A 219 -8.30 15.70 -1.55
N PHE A 220 -7.62 14.57 -1.53
CA PHE A 220 -6.81 14.12 -2.66
C PHE A 220 -7.64 13.17 -3.49
N GLU A 221 -7.88 13.56 -4.73
CA GLU A 221 -8.55 12.73 -5.72
C GLU A 221 -7.50 12.23 -6.70
N THR A 222 -7.29 10.92 -6.71
CA THR A 222 -6.59 10.26 -7.80
C THR A 222 -7.58 9.35 -8.53
N PRO A 223 -7.30 8.98 -9.79
CA PRO A 223 -8.02 7.94 -10.51
C PRO A 223 -8.26 6.62 -9.75
N HIS A 224 -7.54 6.38 -8.66
CA HIS A 224 -7.47 5.09 -8.00
C HIS A 224 -7.99 5.10 -6.57
N PHE A 225 -7.87 6.23 -5.88
CA PHE A 225 -8.34 6.38 -4.52
C PHE A 225 -8.73 7.83 -4.24
N ILE A 226 -9.68 7.96 -3.32
CA ILE A 226 -9.97 9.20 -2.61
C ILE A 226 -9.29 9.16 -1.26
N ARG A 227 -8.86 10.32 -0.81
CA ARG A 227 -8.36 10.49 0.54
C ARG A 227 -8.91 11.78 1.14
N ARG A 228 -9.21 11.72 2.43
CA ARG A 228 -9.42 12.89 3.27
C ARG A 228 -8.55 12.80 4.51
N TYR A 229 -8.02 13.94 4.90
CA TYR A 229 -7.10 14.08 6.02
C TYR A 229 -7.55 15.22 6.92
N THR A 230 -7.59 14.98 8.22
CA THR A 230 -7.67 16.01 9.25
C THR A 230 -6.50 15.85 10.23
N LYS A 231 -6.37 16.75 11.21
CA LYS A 231 -5.31 16.64 12.23
C LYS A 231 -5.38 15.34 13.06
N GLN A 232 -6.54 14.69 13.10
CA GLN A 232 -6.79 13.52 13.95
C GLN A 232 -7.27 12.30 13.17
N SER A 233 -7.61 12.46 11.89
CA SER A 233 -8.27 11.40 11.13
C SER A 233 -7.70 11.25 9.74
N THR A 234 -7.67 10.00 9.27
CA THR A 234 -7.32 9.66 7.89
C THR A 234 -8.35 8.72 7.32
N LEU A 235 -8.87 9.07 6.16
CA LEU A 235 -9.81 8.25 5.42
C LEU A 235 -9.23 8.04 4.04
N ILE A 236 -9.15 6.79 3.60
CA ILE A 236 -8.79 6.45 2.23
C ILE A 236 -9.82 5.46 1.70
N GLY A 237 -10.33 5.71 0.50
CA GLY A 237 -11.19 4.80 -0.23
C GLY A 237 -10.56 4.45 -1.57
N PHE A 238 -10.28 3.18 -1.81
CA PHE A 238 -9.76 2.66 -3.07
C PHE A 238 -10.90 2.22 -3.98
N GLY A 239 -10.89 2.71 -5.22
CA GLY A 239 -11.81 2.25 -6.28
C GLY A 239 -11.14 1.30 -7.28
N SER A 240 -9.84 1.06 -7.13
CA SER A 240 -9.04 0.22 -8.03
C SER A 240 -7.83 -0.32 -7.26
N GLY A 241 -7.30 -1.48 -7.62
CA GLY A 241 -6.16 -2.03 -6.87
C GLY A 241 -5.58 -3.37 -7.32
N CYS A 242 -4.71 -3.89 -6.45
CA CYS A 242 -3.96 -5.15 -6.62
C CYS A 242 -4.17 -6.11 -5.46
N LYS A 243 -5.40 -6.62 -5.31
CA LYS A 243 -5.82 -7.30 -4.08
C LYS A 243 -5.64 -6.34 -2.90
N SER A 244 -6.08 -5.11 -3.12
CA SER A 244 -6.05 -4.09 -2.10
C SER A 244 -7.37 -4.07 -1.36
N ILE A 245 -7.34 -3.56 -0.14
CA ILE A 245 -8.56 -3.20 0.58
C ILE A 245 -9.39 -2.19 -0.24
N MET A 246 -10.67 -2.07 0.09
CA MET A 246 -11.54 -1.02 -0.45
C MET A 246 -11.33 0.31 0.26
N GLY A 247 -10.77 0.32 1.47
CA GLY A 247 -10.44 1.54 2.17
C GLY A 247 -10.16 1.33 3.65
N LEU A 248 -9.98 2.44 4.35
CA LEU A 248 -9.72 2.54 5.79
C LEU A 248 -10.27 3.86 6.33
N PHE A 249 -10.50 3.88 7.64
CA PHE A 249 -10.82 5.08 8.40
C PHE A 249 -10.14 5.03 9.77
N LEU A 250 -9.07 5.79 9.90
CA LEU A 250 -8.29 5.94 11.13
C LEU A 250 -8.69 7.22 11.83
N HIS A 251 -8.79 7.14 13.16
CA HIS A 251 -8.94 8.28 14.05
C HIS A 251 -8.04 8.09 15.26
N GLN A 252 -7.18 9.06 15.52
CA GLN A 252 -6.13 8.99 16.54
C GLN A 252 -5.25 7.74 16.32
N GLU A 253 -5.16 6.83 17.30
CA GLU A 253 -4.30 5.66 17.23
C GLU A 253 -5.01 4.40 16.71
N GLY A 254 -6.31 4.45 16.42
CA GLY A 254 -7.11 3.30 16.02
C GLY A 254 -8.19 3.61 14.97
N GLY A 255 -9.21 2.76 14.93
CA GLY A 255 -10.30 2.81 13.95
C GLY A 255 -10.34 1.59 13.03
N VAL A 256 -10.91 1.74 11.85
CA VAL A 256 -10.91 0.69 10.81
C VAL A 256 -9.63 0.81 9.98
N VAL A 257 -8.71 -0.11 10.18
CA VAL A 257 -7.41 -0.16 9.48
C VAL A 257 -7.50 -0.74 8.07
N GLY A 258 -8.59 -1.44 7.77
CA GLY A 258 -8.92 -1.83 6.41
C GLY A 258 -10.27 -2.53 6.29
N PHE A 259 -10.92 -2.42 5.14
CA PHE A 259 -12.18 -3.13 4.88
C PHE A 259 -12.31 -3.59 3.43
N GLY A 260 -13.16 -4.59 3.21
CA GLY A 260 -13.51 -5.06 1.88
C GLY A 260 -14.12 -6.46 1.86
N PRO A 261 -14.53 -6.96 0.69
CA PRO A 261 -15.06 -8.30 0.54
C PRO A 261 -13.95 -9.34 0.58
N SER A 262 -14.26 -10.53 1.09
CA SER A 262 -13.40 -11.70 1.05
C SER A 262 -14.20 -12.96 0.73
N HIS A 263 -13.56 -13.91 0.07
CA HIS A 263 -14.05 -15.27 -0.03
C HIS A 263 -13.82 -16.04 1.28
N LEU A 264 -14.72 -16.97 1.60
CA LEU A 264 -14.45 -17.99 2.63
C LEU A 264 -13.40 -19.00 2.14
N PRO A 265 -12.59 -19.57 3.07
CA PRO A 265 -12.60 -19.34 4.52
C PRO A 265 -11.88 -18.03 4.94
N LEU A 266 -12.26 -17.45 6.08
CA LEU A 266 -11.72 -16.18 6.60
C LEU A 266 -10.22 -16.19 6.92
N GLY A 267 -9.59 -17.36 7.02
CA GLY A 267 -8.15 -17.49 7.25
C GLY A 267 -7.29 -17.40 5.98
N ASP A 268 -7.90 -17.34 4.78
CA ASP A 268 -7.20 -17.21 3.51
C ASP A 268 -7.42 -15.81 2.92
N PHE A 269 -6.48 -14.90 3.22
CA PHE A 269 -6.55 -13.50 2.76
C PHE A 269 -6.06 -13.29 1.33
N SER A 270 -5.61 -14.34 0.64
CA SER A 270 -5.21 -14.24 -0.78
C SER A 270 -6.36 -13.79 -1.69
N ARG A 271 -7.60 -13.89 -1.21
CA ARG A 271 -8.86 -13.56 -1.90
C ARG A 271 -9.60 -12.37 -1.29
N PHE A 272 -8.92 -11.60 -0.45
CA PHE A 272 -9.48 -10.40 0.16
C PHE A 272 -9.25 -9.18 -0.74
N GLY A 273 -10.26 -8.29 -0.76
CA GLY A 273 -10.17 -7.00 -1.39
C GLY A 273 -10.52 -6.99 -2.88
N ILE A 274 -10.10 -5.93 -3.57
CA ILE A 274 -10.48 -5.64 -4.96
C ILE A 274 -9.28 -5.66 -5.90
N GLU A 275 -9.57 -5.91 -7.17
CA GLU A 275 -8.63 -5.85 -8.27
C GLU A 275 -9.20 -5.01 -9.43
N SER A 276 -8.32 -4.24 -10.08
CA SER A 276 -8.65 -3.51 -11.31
C SER A 276 -8.77 -4.45 -12.51
N ASP A 277 -9.66 -4.13 -13.46
CA ASP A 277 -9.71 -4.81 -14.76
C ASP A 277 -8.55 -4.30 -15.66
N PRO A 278 -7.66 -5.19 -16.12
CA PRO A 278 -6.56 -4.86 -17.04
C PRO A 278 -6.99 -4.16 -18.32
N GLN A 279 -8.17 -4.50 -18.86
CA GLN A 279 -8.65 -3.90 -20.10
C GLN A 279 -9.08 -2.44 -19.90
N THR A 280 -9.63 -2.12 -18.73
CA THR A 280 -10.03 -0.75 -18.39
C THR A 280 -8.81 0.14 -18.23
N MET A 281 -7.77 -0.35 -17.52
CA MET A 281 -6.50 0.37 -17.35
C MET A 281 -5.80 0.63 -18.70
N LYS A 282 -5.77 -0.36 -19.60
CA LYS A 282 -5.18 -0.21 -20.95
C LYS A 282 -5.87 0.83 -21.83
N LYS A 283 -7.16 1.06 -21.62
CA LYS A 283 -7.93 2.04 -22.40
C LYS A 283 -7.91 3.45 -21.77
N GLY A 284 -7.15 3.64 -20.69
CA GLY A 284 -7.22 4.87 -19.88
C GLY A 284 -8.61 5.08 -19.25
N GLY A 285 -9.43 4.02 -19.20
CA GLY A 285 -10.78 4.06 -18.65
C GLY A 285 -10.71 4.20 -17.14
N PHE A 286 -11.41 5.21 -16.64
CA PHE A 286 -11.55 5.52 -15.23
C PHE A 286 -12.52 4.52 -14.59
N ASN A 287 -12.20 4.02 -13.40
CA ASN A 287 -13.08 3.14 -12.64
C ASN A 287 -13.58 3.76 -11.32
N CYS A 288 -13.16 4.98 -10.92
CA CYS A 288 -13.73 5.70 -9.76
C CYS A 288 -14.10 7.12 -10.16
N GLU A 289 -15.38 7.51 -10.18
CA GLU A 289 -15.80 8.89 -10.41
C GLU A 289 -16.03 9.60 -9.08
N CYS A 290 -15.39 10.74 -8.86
CA CYS A 290 -15.53 11.55 -7.66
C CYS A 290 -16.38 12.81 -7.95
N VAL A 291 -17.37 13.07 -7.10
CA VAL A 291 -18.24 14.25 -7.21
C VAL A 291 -18.42 14.85 -5.82
N MET A 292 -18.30 16.17 -5.73
CA MET A 292 -18.73 16.96 -4.57
C MET A 292 -20.21 17.33 -4.73
N GLU A 293 -21.06 16.82 -3.83
CA GLU A 293 -22.49 17.13 -3.74
C GLU A 293 -22.73 17.94 -2.45
N GLY A 294 -22.54 19.27 -2.51
CA GLY A 294 -22.63 20.13 -1.32
C GLY A 294 -21.42 19.95 -0.39
N ASP A 295 -21.66 19.52 0.86
CA ASP A 295 -20.65 19.18 1.86
C ASP A 295 -20.23 17.70 1.83
N GLU A 296 -20.79 16.92 0.91
CA GLU A 296 -20.55 15.48 0.77
C GLU A 296 -19.61 15.18 -0.41
N LEU A 297 -18.53 14.45 -0.16
CA LEU A 297 -17.70 13.85 -1.21
C LEU A 297 -18.18 12.44 -1.50
N LYS A 298 -18.40 12.13 -2.77
CA LYS A 298 -18.86 10.81 -3.23
C LYS A 298 -17.93 10.26 -4.30
N CYS A 299 -17.26 9.12 -4.06
CA CYS A 299 -16.61 8.32 -5.11
C CYS A 299 -17.48 7.11 -5.43
N HIS A 300 -17.86 6.98 -6.69
CA HIS A 300 -18.47 5.79 -7.24
C HIS A 300 -17.42 4.98 -7.99
N PHE A 301 -17.40 3.65 -7.85
CA PHE A 301 -16.41 2.84 -8.58
C PHE A 301 -16.87 1.45 -8.96
N VAL A 302 -16.18 0.86 -9.95
CA VAL A 302 -16.40 -0.52 -10.39
C VAL A 302 -15.08 -1.29 -10.38
N ALA A 303 -15.05 -2.37 -9.61
CA ALA A 303 -13.88 -3.25 -9.48
C ALA A 303 -14.28 -4.72 -9.53
N ARG A 304 -13.30 -5.61 -9.67
CA ARG A 304 -13.52 -7.05 -9.48
C ARG A 304 -13.10 -7.45 -8.09
N LEU A 305 -13.79 -8.44 -7.51
CA LEU A 305 -13.32 -9.09 -6.29
C LEU A 305 -12.05 -9.91 -6.60
N ALA A 306 -11.07 -9.85 -5.69
CA ALA A 306 -9.84 -10.62 -5.79
C ALA A 306 -10.14 -12.13 -5.95
N GLY A 307 -9.57 -12.74 -7.00
CA GLY A 307 -9.80 -14.15 -7.31
C GLY A 307 -8.85 -15.10 -6.59
N ALA A 308 -9.19 -16.39 -6.65
CA ALA A 308 -8.42 -17.53 -6.14
C ALA A 308 -7.56 -18.24 -7.21
N LYS A 309 -7.75 -17.90 -8.49
CA LYS A 309 -7.18 -18.64 -9.62
C LYS A 309 -5.82 -18.11 -10.02
N ARG A 310 -4.74 -18.71 -9.52
CA ARG A 310 -3.36 -18.47 -10.01
C ARG A 310 -3.32 -18.32 -11.54
N ARG A 311 -2.94 -17.13 -12.02
CA ARG A 311 -2.55 -16.97 -13.42
C ARG A 311 -1.17 -17.61 -13.62
N PRO A 312 -0.92 -18.33 -14.71
CA PRO A 312 0.40 -18.87 -15.05
C PRO A 312 1.47 -17.80 -15.37
N SER A 313 1.21 -16.51 -15.11
CA SER A 313 2.11 -15.42 -15.48
C SER A 313 3.11 -15.10 -14.36
N GLY A 314 4.33 -15.62 -14.50
CA GLY A 314 5.55 -14.83 -14.27
C GLY A 314 6.18 -14.85 -12.88
N HIS A 315 5.69 -14.10 -11.90
CA HIS A 315 6.51 -13.74 -10.71
C HIS A 315 5.70 -13.71 -9.39
N SER A 316 6.29 -14.17 -8.27
CA SER A 316 5.59 -14.47 -7.00
C SER A 316 5.25 -13.27 -6.15
N GLU A 317 6.09 -12.24 -6.15
CA GLU A 317 5.88 -11.07 -5.28
C GLU A 317 4.64 -10.27 -5.74
N PHE A 318 4.15 -10.57 -6.95
CA PHE A 318 2.99 -9.95 -7.57
C PHE A 318 1.99 -11.00 -8.07
N ILE A 319 1.74 -12.09 -7.33
CA ILE A 319 0.74 -13.09 -7.75
C ILE A 319 -0.65 -12.42 -7.82
N SER A 320 -1.15 -12.16 -9.02
CA SER A 320 -2.61 -12.12 -9.22
C SER A 320 -3.08 -13.55 -9.37
N GLU A 321 -3.83 -14.00 -8.36
CA GLU A 321 -4.61 -15.21 -8.45
C GLU A 321 -5.88 -14.98 -9.28
N GLY A 322 -5.72 -14.40 -10.48
CA GLY A 322 -6.79 -14.23 -11.44
C GLY A 322 -7.94 -13.38 -10.89
N PHE A 323 -8.90 -13.11 -11.76
CA PHE A 323 -10.07 -12.33 -11.34
C PHE A 323 -11.17 -13.30 -10.94
N SER A 324 -11.89 -12.97 -9.87
CA SER A 324 -13.19 -13.58 -9.67
C SER A 324 -14.14 -13.17 -10.82
N GLY A 325 -15.20 -13.95 -11.02
CA GLY A 325 -16.31 -13.56 -11.90
C GLY A 325 -17.27 -12.57 -11.23
N ILE A 326 -16.92 -12.02 -10.07
CA ILE A 326 -17.77 -11.14 -9.27
C ILE A 326 -17.26 -9.71 -9.43
N TRP A 327 -18.17 -8.85 -9.87
CA TRP A 327 -17.98 -7.42 -9.92
C TRP A 327 -18.55 -6.78 -8.66
N VAL A 328 -17.86 -5.75 -8.20
CA VAL A 328 -18.27 -4.91 -7.08
C VAL A 328 -18.44 -3.50 -7.62
N GLU A 329 -19.65 -3.00 -7.54
CA GLU A 329 -19.97 -1.60 -7.77
C GLU A 329 -20.06 -0.93 -6.40
N GLY A 330 -19.09 -0.08 -6.10
CA GLY A 330 -18.91 0.55 -4.81
C GLY A 330 -19.27 2.03 -4.83
N THR A 331 -19.69 2.55 -3.69
CA THR A 331 -19.77 3.99 -3.48
C THR A 331 -19.27 4.33 -2.08
N HIS A 332 -18.29 5.22 -2.03
CA HIS A 332 -17.75 5.81 -0.81
C HIS A 332 -18.32 7.22 -0.68
N ARG A 333 -18.91 7.53 0.48
CA ARG A 333 -19.46 8.86 0.79
C ARG A 333 -18.86 9.38 2.07
N ILE A 334 -18.36 10.61 2.03
CA ILE A 334 -17.75 11.29 3.17
C ILE A 334 -18.56 12.55 3.45
N ARG A 335 -19.08 12.67 4.67
CA ARG A 335 -19.81 13.88 5.12
C ARG A 335 -19.50 14.12 6.60
N GLY A 336 -18.90 15.26 6.94
CA GLY A 336 -18.47 15.51 8.32
C GLY A 336 -17.55 14.38 8.81
N ASP A 337 -17.74 13.86 10.01
CA ASP A 337 -16.96 12.72 10.53
C ASP A 337 -17.58 11.35 10.22
N GLU A 338 -18.50 11.29 9.27
CA GLU A 338 -19.15 10.07 8.81
C GLU A 338 -18.58 9.60 7.47
N PHE A 339 -18.38 8.29 7.38
CA PHE A 339 -17.97 7.59 6.17
C PHE A 339 -18.92 6.45 5.87
N THR A 340 -19.62 6.54 4.74
CA THR A 340 -20.57 5.52 4.29
C THR A 340 -20.00 4.73 3.12
N ILE A 341 -20.09 3.41 3.23
CA ILE A 341 -19.64 2.44 2.25
C ILE A 341 -20.87 1.71 1.73
N SER A 342 -21.17 1.85 0.44
CA SER A 342 -22.22 1.08 -0.23
C SER A 342 -21.59 0.17 -1.27
N CYS A 343 -22.07 -1.07 -1.37
CA CYS A 343 -21.57 -2.07 -2.30
C CYS A 343 -22.72 -2.82 -2.94
N GLN A 344 -22.66 -2.98 -4.26
CA GLN A 344 -23.47 -3.90 -5.02
C GLN A 344 -22.60 -4.99 -5.64
N PHE A 345 -22.93 -6.25 -5.33
CA PHE A 345 -22.23 -7.42 -5.84
C PHE A 345 -22.97 -8.00 -7.04
N ASN A 346 -22.31 -8.02 -8.19
CA ASN A 346 -22.86 -8.49 -9.46
C ASN A 346 -22.06 -9.71 -9.94
N GLY A 347 -22.70 -10.86 -10.19
CA GLY A 347 -22.01 -12.06 -10.69
C GLY A 347 -22.82 -13.35 -10.54
N VAL A 348 -22.27 -14.45 -11.06
CA VAL A 348 -22.92 -15.79 -11.06
C VAL A 348 -22.62 -16.58 -9.77
N ALA A 349 -21.61 -16.18 -9.00
CA ALA A 349 -21.21 -16.90 -7.79
C ALA A 349 -22.17 -16.60 -6.62
N PRO A 350 -22.46 -17.58 -5.77
CA PRO A 350 -23.37 -17.39 -4.65
C PRO A 350 -22.74 -16.53 -3.56
N LEU A 351 -23.43 -15.47 -3.15
CA LEU A 351 -22.95 -14.50 -2.15
C LEU A 351 -22.74 -15.12 -0.75
N ASN A 352 -23.33 -16.28 -0.47
CA ASN A 352 -23.15 -16.99 0.80
C ASN A 352 -21.69 -17.45 1.04
N GLN A 353 -20.86 -17.50 -0.01
CA GLN A 353 -19.42 -17.79 0.07
C GLN A 353 -18.57 -16.53 0.31
N LEU A 354 -19.19 -15.36 0.38
CA LEU A 354 -18.53 -14.09 0.62
C LEU A 354 -18.83 -13.57 2.02
N ARG A 355 -17.88 -12.80 2.54
CA ARG A 355 -18.06 -11.96 3.72
C ARG A 355 -17.54 -10.58 3.40
N PHE A 356 -18.13 -9.55 4.02
CA PHE A 356 -17.51 -8.23 4.04
C PHE A 356 -16.81 -8.04 5.37
N LEU A 357 -15.53 -7.74 5.30
CA LEU A 357 -14.63 -7.71 6.44
C LEU A 357 -14.28 -6.28 6.79
N PHE A 358 -14.26 -5.98 8.08
CA PHE A 358 -13.63 -4.81 8.66
C PHE A 358 -12.55 -5.27 9.62
N PHE A 359 -11.32 -4.84 9.37
CA PHE A 359 -10.21 -4.96 10.29
C PHE A 359 -10.20 -3.70 11.16
N ALA A 360 -10.35 -3.89 12.46
CA ALA A 360 -10.45 -2.80 13.42
C ALA A 360 -9.29 -2.85 14.42
N ARG A 361 -8.80 -1.66 14.79
CA ARG A 361 -7.83 -1.44 15.87
C ARG A 361 -8.50 -0.60 16.96
N GLY A 362 -8.55 -1.15 18.17
CA GLY A 362 -9.06 -0.50 19.37
C GLY A 362 -8.71 -1.28 20.63
N LYS A 363 -8.96 -0.66 21.79
CA LYS A 363 -8.78 -1.28 23.13
C LYS A 363 -9.80 -2.37 23.42
N GLY A 364 -10.96 -2.25 22.81
CA GLY A 364 -12.12 -3.10 23.01
C GLY A 364 -13.13 -2.91 21.90
N ILE A 365 -14.03 -3.88 21.77
CA ILE A 365 -15.23 -3.74 20.96
C ILE A 365 -16.44 -4.00 21.83
N SER A 366 -17.45 -3.13 21.72
CA SER A 366 -18.76 -3.36 22.30
C SER A 366 -19.81 -3.58 21.22
N VAL A 367 -20.58 -4.67 21.34
CA VAL A 367 -21.72 -4.97 20.47
C VAL A 367 -23.00 -4.64 21.19
N SER A 368 -23.77 -3.71 20.64
CA SER A 368 -25.02 -3.20 21.24
C SER A 368 -24.87 -2.73 22.69
N ARG A 369 -23.67 -2.33 23.13
CA ARG A 369 -23.35 -1.99 24.53
C ARG A 369 -23.57 -3.12 25.55
N LEU A 370 -23.72 -4.36 25.08
CA LEU A 370 -24.02 -5.53 25.93
C LEU A 370 -22.88 -6.55 25.95
N HIS A 371 -22.29 -6.83 24.79
CA HIS A 371 -21.17 -7.76 24.68
C HIS A 371 -19.87 -6.98 24.50
N HIS A 372 -18.96 -7.10 25.46
CA HIS A 372 -17.65 -6.45 25.42
C HIS A 372 -16.57 -7.48 25.13
N LEU A 373 -15.89 -7.30 24.00
CA LEU A 373 -14.79 -8.14 23.55
C LEU A 373 -13.46 -7.42 23.79
N LYS A 374 -12.48 -8.16 24.30
CA LYS A 374 -11.11 -7.68 24.48
C LYS A 374 -10.20 -8.26 23.40
N PRO A 375 -9.17 -7.51 22.98
CA PRO A 375 -8.15 -8.04 22.06
C PRO A 375 -7.45 -9.25 22.70
N CYS A 376 -6.82 -10.10 21.87
CA CYS A 376 -6.11 -11.29 22.34
C CYS A 376 -6.94 -12.23 23.23
N SER A 377 -8.26 -12.28 23.04
CA SER A 377 -9.15 -13.16 23.79
C SER A 377 -9.75 -14.23 22.89
N LEU A 378 -10.19 -15.34 23.50
CA LEU A 378 -10.93 -16.40 22.81
C LEU A 378 -12.44 -16.11 22.73
N ASP A 379 -12.89 -15.01 23.34
CA ASP A 379 -14.28 -14.62 23.33
C ASP A 379 -14.63 -14.03 21.96
N ARG A 380 -15.70 -14.53 21.35
CA ARG A 380 -16.12 -14.10 20.01
C ARG A 380 -17.60 -13.85 20.00
N TYR A 381 -18.00 -12.86 19.23
CA TYR A 381 -19.41 -12.63 18.97
C TYR A 381 -19.81 -13.35 17.68
N VAL A 382 -20.89 -14.13 17.73
CA VAL A 382 -21.56 -14.67 16.54
C VAL A 382 -23.04 -14.47 16.74
N GLY A 383 -23.67 -13.64 15.92
CA GLY A 383 -25.06 -13.29 16.11
C GLY A 383 -25.61 -12.33 15.07
N PRO A 384 -26.79 -11.74 15.36
CA PRO A 384 -27.38 -10.72 14.52
C PRO A 384 -26.43 -9.54 14.28
N SER A 385 -26.54 -8.94 13.10
CA SER A 385 -25.86 -7.70 12.75
C SER A 385 -26.46 -6.56 13.55
N THR A 386 -25.63 -5.90 14.36
CA THR A 386 -26.00 -4.77 15.21
C THR A 386 -24.88 -3.74 15.24
N ASP A 387 -25.12 -2.58 15.86
CA ASP A 387 -24.11 -1.55 16.01
C ASP A 387 -22.91 -2.04 16.82
N VAL A 388 -21.74 -1.76 16.27
CA VAL A 388 -20.43 -2.08 16.85
C VAL A 388 -19.76 -0.78 17.26
N ILE A 389 -19.29 -0.70 18.50
CA ILE A 389 -18.51 0.41 19.02
C ILE A 389 -17.07 -0.06 19.17
N ILE A 390 -16.15 0.58 18.45
CA ILE A 390 -14.70 0.40 18.58
C ILE A 390 -14.21 1.40 19.62
N GLU A 391 -13.77 0.91 20.77
CA GLU A 391 -13.27 1.72 21.89
C GLU A 391 -11.82 2.16 21.58
N LEU A 392 -11.60 3.47 21.45
CA LEU A 392 -10.27 4.07 21.21
C LEU A 392 -9.68 4.63 22.51
N GLU A 393 -8.49 5.22 22.44
CA GLU A 393 -7.82 5.81 23.61
C GLU A 393 -8.63 6.94 24.25
N LYS A 394 -9.19 7.85 23.45
CA LYS A 394 -9.87 9.07 23.90
C LYS A 394 -11.25 9.30 23.28
N SER A 395 -11.71 8.39 22.44
CA SER A 395 -12.97 8.52 21.68
C SER A 395 -13.50 7.14 21.31
N GLU A 396 -14.61 7.10 20.59
CA GLU A 396 -15.20 5.87 20.09
C GLU A 396 -15.50 6.01 18.59
N MET A 397 -15.44 4.90 17.86
CA MET A 397 -15.90 4.84 16.48
C MET A 397 -17.05 3.84 16.37
N SER A 398 -18.20 4.27 15.86
CA SER A 398 -19.33 3.37 15.59
C SER A 398 -19.26 2.82 14.18
N LEU A 399 -19.54 1.52 14.04
CA LEU A 399 -19.79 0.83 12.78
C LEU A 399 -21.22 0.28 12.77
N THR A 400 -22.03 0.79 11.85
CA THR A 400 -23.45 0.45 11.71
C THR A 400 -23.70 -0.16 10.34
N ALA A 401 -24.30 -1.35 10.29
CA ALA A 401 -24.79 -1.95 9.05
C ALA A 401 -26.21 -1.45 8.78
N LEU A 402 -26.39 -0.62 7.75
CA LEU A 402 -27.68 -0.04 7.38
C LEU A 402 -28.55 -0.98 6.53
N CYS A 403 -27.92 -1.85 5.73
CA CYS A 403 -28.65 -2.72 4.80
C CYS A 403 -27.85 -3.98 4.43
N GLY A 404 -28.57 -5.06 4.13
CA GLY A 404 -28.05 -6.25 3.44
C GLY A 404 -27.38 -7.31 4.31
N SER A 405 -26.92 -6.94 5.51
CA SER A 405 -26.22 -7.83 6.44
C SER A 405 -27.11 -8.21 7.63
N LYS A 406 -27.44 -9.50 7.80
CA LYS A 406 -28.27 -9.97 8.94
C LYS A 406 -27.47 -10.58 10.08
N CYS A 407 -26.32 -11.15 9.77
CA CYS A 407 -25.47 -11.83 10.74
C CYS A 407 -24.05 -11.29 10.65
N MET A 408 -23.37 -11.21 11.79
CA MET A 408 -21.97 -10.86 11.87
C MET A 408 -21.22 -11.76 12.84
N GLU A 409 -19.92 -11.89 12.62
CA GLU A 409 -18.97 -12.53 13.51
C GLU A 409 -17.88 -11.52 13.88
N ILE A 410 -17.50 -11.44 15.15
CA ILE A 410 -16.37 -10.62 15.62
C ILE A 410 -15.35 -11.52 16.29
N ILE A 411 -14.14 -11.51 15.75
CA ILE A 411 -13.02 -12.36 16.15
C ILE A 411 -11.92 -11.45 16.68
N PRO A 412 -11.58 -11.49 17.98
CA PRO A 412 -10.37 -10.87 18.46
C PRO A 412 -9.15 -11.53 17.82
N LEU A 413 -8.21 -10.71 17.39
CA LEU A 413 -6.96 -11.14 16.79
C LEU A 413 -5.85 -11.12 17.85
N SER A 414 -4.81 -11.93 17.63
CA SER A 414 -3.56 -11.75 18.37
C SER A 414 -2.94 -10.43 17.93
N ASP A 415 -2.40 -9.67 18.90
CA ASP A 415 -1.76 -8.37 18.68
C ASP A 415 -0.37 -8.52 18.02
N ASP A 416 -0.18 -9.59 17.25
CA ASP A 416 1.03 -9.78 16.48
C ASP A 416 1.03 -8.72 15.38
N GLU A 417 2.09 -7.91 15.32
CA GLU A 417 2.29 -6.83 14.33
C GLU A 417 2.28 -7.31 12.86
N THR A 418 1.89 -8.56 12.61
CA THR A 418 2.12 -9.31 11.38
C THR A 418 1.04 -9.16 10.32
N PHE A 419 -0.19 -8.73 10.63
CA PHE A 419 -1.24 -8.63 9.60
C PHE A 419 -2.30 -7.54 9.84
N PHE A 420 -2.41 -6.58 8.91
CA PHE A 420 -3.28 -5.38 8.95
C PHE A 420 -3.14 -4.47 10.18
N SER A 421 -2.28 -4.80 11.15
CA SER A 421 -2.18 -4.01 12.37
C SER A 421 -3.51 -3.96 13.15
N ALA A 422 -4.38 -4.97 12.98
CA ALA A 422 -5.73 -5.01 13.53
C ALA A 422 -5.79 -5.82 14.82
N THR A 423 -6.63 -5.40 15.77
CA THR A 423 -6.91 -6.14 17.00
C THR A 423 -8.20 -6.95 16.92
N PHE A 424 -9.07 -6.67 15.94
CA PHE A 424 -10.32 -7.38 15.71
C PHE A 424 -10.59 -7.53 14.21
N LEU A 425 -11.22 -8.66 13.85
CA LEU A 425 -11.87 -8.89 12.58
C LEU A 425 -13.39 -8.90 12.78
N ILE A 426 -14.11 -8.03 12.08
CA ILE A 426 -15.56 -7.97 12.05
C ILE A 426 -16.01 -8.45 10.66
N ALA A 427 -16.75 -9.56 10.60
CA ALA A 427 -17.15 -10.21 9.35
C ALA A 427 -18.68 -10.21 9.20
N TYR A 428 -19.20 -9.48 8.23
CA TYR A 428 -20.63 -9.45 7.88
C TYR A 428 -20.97 -10.49 6.81
N THR A 429 -22.09 -11.19 7.01
CA THR A 429 -22.64 -12.14 6.02
C THR A 429 -23.41 -11.39 4.93
N LEU A 430 -23.12 -11.72 3.66
CA LEU A 430 -23.78 -11.11 2.51
C LEU A 430 -24.98 -11.95 2.06
N GLU A 431 -26.20 -11.47 2.33
CA GLU A 431 -27.45 -12.17 2.00
C GLU A 431 -28.24 -11.56 0.82
N GLY A 432 -27.88 -10.35 0.38
CA GLY A 432 -28.47 -9.66 -0.78
C GLY A 432 -27.40 -9.09 -1.70
N ALA A 433 -27.80 -8.54 -2.85
CA ALA A 433 -26.84 -7.92 -3.77
C ALA A 433 -26.30 -6.58 -3.25
N TYR A 434 -27.10 -5.84 -2.48
CA TYR A 434 -26.79 -4.49 -2.03
C TYR A 434 -26.56 -4.44 -0.52
N HIS A 435 -25.50 -3.75 -0.10
CA HIS A 435 -25.12 -3.59 1.30
C HIS A 435 -24.61 -2.18 1.56
N THR A 436 -24.88 -1.67 2.76
CA THR A 436 -24.40 -0.36 3.19
C THR A 436 -23.97 -0.40 4.65
N TRP A 437 -22.82 0.20 4.92
CA TRP A 437 -22.26 0.42 6.26
C TRP A 437 -21.89 1.88 6.46
N THR A 438 -21.98 2.36 7.69
CA THR A 438 -21.53 3.69 8.08
C THR A 438 -20.56 3.58 9.24
N LEU A 439 -19.44 4.29 9.11
CA LEU A 439 -18.47 4.54 10.16
C LEU A 439 -18.62 5.99 10.62
N ALA A 440 -18.69 6.23 11.93
CA ALA A 440 -18.77 7.58 12.48
C ALA A 440 -17.89 7.71 13.73
N ILE A 441 -17.25 8.85 13.89
CA ILE A 441 -16.51 9.18 15.12
C ILE A 441 -17.50 9.78 16.10
N ASN A 442 -17.55 9.20 17.30
CA ASN A 442 -18.31 9.74 18.42
C ASN A 442 -17.31 10.33 19.41
N GLU A 443 -17.23 11.67 19.46
CA GLU A 443 -16.53 12.35 20.55
C GLU A 443 -17.40 12.18 21.81
N GLY A 444 -17.03 11.23 22.66
CA GLY A 444 -17.68 11.09 23.95
C GLY A 444 -17.50 12.37 24.76
N GLU A 445 -18.60 12.95 25.26
CA GLU A 445 -18.54 13.82 26.43
C GLU A 445 -18.04 12.95 27.60
N TYR A 446 -16.72 12.81 27.74
CA TYR A 446 -16.14 12.22 28.93
C TYR A 446 -16.39 13.19 30.09
N HIS A 447 -17.51 12.99 30.80
CA HIS A 447 -17.66 13.51 32.15
C HIS A 447 -16.53 12.91 32.98
N SER A 448 -15.61 13.78 33.36
CA SER A 448 -14.52 13.50 34.30
C SER A 448 -15.01 13.35 35.73
#